data_AF-A0A6J1C8B6-F1
#
_entry.id   AF-A0A6J1C8B6-F1
#
_cell.length_a   1.000
_cell.length_b   1.000
_cell.length_c   1.000
_cell.angle_alpha   90.00
_cell.angle_beta   90.00
_cell.angle_gamma   90.00
#
_symmetry.space_group_name_H-M   'P 1'
#
loop_
_entity.id
_entity.type
_entity.pdbx_description
1 polymer ?
#
loop_
_entity_poly.entity_id
_entity_poly.type
_entity_poly.pdbx_seq_one_letter_code
_entity_poly.pdbx_strand_id
1 'polypeptide(L)'
;NSPPCCGRWIGYVAVSSDETSKSLGRRDIVITFRGTVTNSEWIANLMSSLTPARLDPHNQRPDVKVESGFLTLYTSEETSIKFGLESCREQLLSEVSRLLNKYKNEEVSITMAGHSMGSALAVLLAYDIAELGLNRRVNNKEVVPVSVFSFGGPRVGNSGFKQRCEELGVKVLRIVNVNDPITKMPGVLFNENFRVFGGLLNGGGNNSYEHVGVELVLDFFNMQNPSCVHDLETYISLLRSPKEEEQEEENGRIIRKNNSGGDFINRAMEFFCSNAQSLNMFPRRNQGSNRVRYLSQSQN
;
A
#
# COMPACT_ATOMS: atom_id res chain seq x y z
N ASN A 1 -33.21 -10.25 -22.82
CA ASN A 1 -31.92 -10.74 -22.26
C ASN A 1 -31.00 -9.56 -22.05
N SER A 2 -31.04 -8.97 -20.85
CA SER A 2 -30.00 -8.04 -20.43
C SER A 2 -28.67 -8.81 -20.35
N PRO A 3 -27.54 -8.24 -20.78
CA PRO A 3 -26.24 -8.90 -20.59
C PRO A 3 -26.02 -9.15 -19.09
N PRO A 4 -25.36 -10.26 -18.70
CA PRO A 4 -25.09 -10.55 -17.30
C PRO A 4 -24.26 -9.42 -16.68
N CYS A 5 -24.61 -9.02 -15.45
CA CYS A 5 -23.92 -7.99 -14.69
C CYS A 5 -22.40 -8.27 -14.68
N CYS A 6 -21.59 -7.31 -15.13
CA CYS A 6 -20.16 -7.51 -15.32
C CYS A 6 -19.33 -7.08 -14.09
N GLY A 7 -19.89 -7.27 -12.89
CA GLY A 7 -19.17 -6.99 -11.64
C GLY A 7 -18.08 -8.03 -11.40
N ARG A 8 -16.82 -7.58 -11.25
CA ARG A 8 -15.70 -8.44 -10.81
C ARG A 8 -15.39 -8.18 -9.35
N TRP A 9 -15.25 -9.26 -8.59
CA TRP A 9 -14.79 -9.17 -7.20
C TRP A 9 -13.34 -8.65 -7.14
N ILE A 10 -13.14 -7.56 -6.39
CA ILE A 10 -11.88 -6.80 -6.35
C ILE A 10 -11.23 -6.75 -4.96
N GLY A 11 -11.91 -7.19 -3.89
CA GLY A 11 -11.36 -7.08 -2.55
C GLY A 11 -12.33 -7.35 -1.41
N TYR A 12 -11.87 -7.12 -0.18
CA TYR A 12 -12.65 -7.26 1.04
C TYR A 12 -12.37 -6.12 2.02
N VAL A 13 -13.38 -5.83 2.86
CA VAL A 13 -13.25 -4.99 4.05
C VAL A 13 -13.50 -5.89 5.26
N ALA A 14 -12.63 -5.81 6.26
CA ALA A 14 -12.71 -6.56 7.50
C ALA A 14 -12.39 -5.64 8.68
N VAL A 15 -12.74 -6.08 9.89
CA VAL A 15 -12.41 -5.37 11.13
C VAL A 15 -11.88 -6.36 12.16
N SER A 16 -10.88 -5.96 12.93
CA SER A 16 -10.31 -6.79 13.99
C SER A 16 -11.35 -7.21 15.02
N SER A 17 -11.26 -8.45 15.52
CA SER A 17 -12.07 -8.93 16.65
C SER A 17 -11.69 -8.20 17.95
N ASP A 18 -12.47 -8.35 19.02
CA ASP A 18 -12.16 -7.72 20.31
C ASP A 18 -10.85 -8.24 20.91
N GLU A 19 -10.57 -9.53 20.76
CA GLU A 19 -9.31 -10.15 21.20
C GLU A 19 -8.13 -9.58 20.41
N THR A 20 -8.28 -9.47 19.09
CA THR A 20 -7.25 -8.92 18.21
C THR A 20 -7.00 -7.44 18.51
N SER A 21 -8.06 -6.67 18.71
CA SER A 21 -7.98 -5.24 19.01
C SER A 21 -7.28 -4.98 20.35
N LYS A 22 -7.52 -5.82 21.36
CA LYS A 22 -6.77 -5.78 22.63
C LYS A 22 -5.27 -6.03 22.43
N SER A 23 -4.90 -6.96 21.55
CA SER A 23 -3.50 -7.23 21.25
C SER A 23 -2.84 -6.12 20.42
N LEU A 24 -3.59 -5.47 19.52
CA LEU A 24 -3.10 -4.36 18.70
C LEU A 24 -3.10 -3.02 19.44
N GLY A 25 -3.85 -2.91 20.54
CA GLY A 25 -4.09 -1.67 21.27
C GLY A 25 -5.15 -0.75 20.63
N ARG A 26 -5.73 -1.15 19.50
CA ARG A 26 -6.70 -0.37 18.73
C ARG A 26 -7.56 -1.28 17.84
N ARG A 27 -8.72 -0.77 17.41
CA ARG A 27 -9.58 -1.41 16.41
C ARG A 27 -9.03 -1.13 15.01
N ASP A 28 -8.66 -2.16 14.26
CA ASP A 28 -8.12 -1.99 12.92
C ASP A 28 -9.16 -2.38 11.86
N ILE A 29 -9.45 -1.45 10.95
CA ILE A 29 -10.23 -1.69 9.74
C ILE A 29 -9.24 -2.09 8.65
N VAL A 30 -9.34 -3.32 8.16
CA VAL A 30 -8.45 -3.86 7.14
C VAL A 30 -9.17 -3.91 5.81
N ILE A 31 -8.58 -3.31 4.79
CA ILE A 31 -9.10 -3.34 3.42
C ILE A 31 -8.05 -3.99 2.55
N THR A 32 -8.42 -4.96 1.73
CA THR A 32 -7.47 -5.49 0.76
C THR A 32 -8.04 -5.55 -0.64
N PHE A 33 -7.13 -5.38 -1.59
CA PHE A 33 -7.44 -5.39 -3.00
C PHE A 33 -6.74 -6.54 -3.70
N ARG A 34 -7.50 -7.24 -4.52
CA ARG A 34 -7.03 -8.30 -5.40
C ARG A 34 -6.18 -7.68 -6.52
N GLY A 35 -5.02 -8.28 -6.77
CA GLY A 35 -4.24 -8.03 -7.99
C GLY A 35 -4.80 -8.77 -9.21
N THR A 36 -4.27 -8.49 -10.40
CA THR A 36 -4.65 -9.18 -11.63
C THR A 36 -3.91 -10.51 -11.77
N VAL A 37 -4.52 -11.51 -12.42
CA VAL A 37 -3.88 -12.81 -12.70
C VAL A 37 -3.11 -12.78 -14.03
N THR A 38 -3.54 -11.94 -14.99
CA THR A 38 -2.91 -11.72 -16.31
C THR A 38 -2.45 -10.27 -16.43
N ASN A 39 -1.16 -10.03 -16.20
CA ASN A 39 -0.65 -8.68 -15.98
C ASN A 39 -0.41 -7.89 -17.28
N SER A 40 0.03 -8.52 -18.36
CA SER A 40 0.58 -7.82 -19.54
C SER A 40 -0.43 -6.92 -20.27
N GLU A 41 -1.59 -7.47 -20.64
CA GLU A 41 -2.65 -6.73 -21.35
C GLU A 41 -3.29 -5.65 -20.45
N TRP A 42 -3.42 -5.97 -19.17
CA TRP A 42 -3.98 -5.06 -18.18
C TRP A 42 -3.07 -3.86 -17.94
N ILE A 43 -1.76 -4.09 -17.77
CA ILE A 43 -0.76 -3.03 -17.65
C ILE A 43 -0.80 -2.13 -18.89
N ALA A 44 -0.85 -2.69 -20.10
CA ALA A 44 -0.93 -1.87 -21.31
C ALA A 44 -2.19 -0.97 -21.32
N ASN A 45 -3.34 -1.49 -20.87
CA ASN A 45 -4.60 -0.76 -20.81
C ASN A 45 -4.66 0.34 -19.74
N LEU A 46 -3.76 0.32 -18.75
CA LEU A 46 -3.74 1.28 -17.62
C LEU A 46 -2.45 2.09 -17.60
N MET A 47 -1.82 2.21 -18.75
CA MET A 47 -0.68 3.11 -18.93
C MET A 47 -1.07 4.14 -19.98
N SER A 48 -2.31 4.65 -19.89
CA SER A 48 -2.90 5.55 -20.89
C SER A 48 -2.51 7.00 -20.65
N SER A 49 -2.80 7.58 -19.48
CA SER A 49 -2.53 9.00 -19.20
C SER A 49 -2.69 9.39 -17.73
N LEU A 50 -2.06 10.49 -17.34
CA LEU A 50 -2.34 11.16 -16.06
C LEU A 50 -3.58 12.05 -16.19
N THR A 51 -4.59 11.82 -15.37
CA THR A 51 -5.81 12.63 -15.30
C THR A 51 -5.98 13.23 -13.91
N PRO A 52 -6.55 14.45 -13.80
CA PRO A 52 -6.89 15.02 -12.50
C PRO A 52 -7.81 14.08 -11.71
N ALA A 53 -7.49 13.78 -10.45
CA ALA A 53 -8.22 12.79 -9.66
C ALA A 53 -9.70 13.17 -9.44
N ARG A 54 -9.97 14.47 -9.18
CA ARG A 54 -11.33 15.05 -8.99
C ARG A 54 -12.24 14.25 -8.04
N LEU A 55 -11.66 13.60 -7.04
CA LEU A 55 -12.40 12.78 -6.08
C LEU A 55 -13.17 13.64 -5.07
N ASP A 56 -12.63 14.79 -4.66
CA ASP A 56 -13.38 15.77 -3.86
C ASP A 56 -14.11 16.78 -4.77
N PRO A 57 -15.46 16.76 -4.83
CA PRO A 57 -16.21 17.70 -5.65
C PRO A 57 -16.15 19.15 -5.11
N HIS A 58 -15.85 19.34 -3.83
CA HIS A 58 -15.83 20.65 -3.17
C HIS A 58 -14.46 21.33 -3.21
N ASN A 59 -13.38 20.56 -3.41
CA ASN A 59 -12.02 21.08 -3.46
C ASN A 59 -11.24 20.50 -4.65
N GLN A 60 -11.50 21.04 -5.84
CA GLN A 60 -10.86 20.56 -7.05
C GLN A 60 -9.38 20.94 -7.11
N ARG A 61 -8.51 19.92 -7.27
CA ARG A 61 -7.05 20.07 -7.41
C ARG A 61 -6.60 19.56 -8.79
N PRO A 62 -6.51 20.43 -9.81
CA PRO A 62 -6.15 20.02 -11.17
C PRO A 62 -4.69 19.56 -11.32
N ASP A 63 -3.83 19.96 -10.37
CA ASP A 63 -2.43 19.62 -10.24
C ASP A 63 -2.21 18.22 -9.64
N VAL A 64 -3.20 17.69 -8.90
CA VAL A 64 -3.18 16.32 -8.37
C VAL A 64 -3.72 15.35 -9.42
N LYS A 65 -2.81 14.61 -10.06
CA LYS A 65 -3.14 13.70 -11.15
C LYS A 65 -2.78 12.26 -10.83
N VAL A 66 -3.65 11.35 -11.22
CA VAL A 66 -3.52 9.91 -11.06
C VAL A 66 -3.58 9.22 -12.41
N GLU A 67 -3.11 7.98 -12.48
CA GLU A 67 -3.26 7.14 -13.67
C GLU A 67 -4.75 6.92 -13.96
N SER A 68 -5.15 7.28 -15.18
CA SER A 68 -6.54 7.28 -15.65
C SER A 68 -7.25 5.92 -15.58
N GLY A 69 -6.53 4.85 -15.82
CA GLY A 69 -7.00 3.49 -15.74
C GLY A 69 -7.35 3.07 -14.31
N PHE A 70 -6.46 3.33 -13.34
CA PHE A 70 -6.75 3.08 -11.92
C PHE A 70 -7.94 3.92 -11.45
N LEU A 71 -8.01 5.18 -11.86
CA LEU A 71 -9.14 6.06 -11.55
C LEU A 71 -10.45 5.49 -12.11
N THR A 72 -10.44 5.06 -13.37
CA THR A 72 -11.61 4.47 -14.04
C THR A 72 -12.06 3.19 -13.32
N LEU A 73 -11.14 2.27 -13.02
CA LEU A 73 -11.46 1.05 -12.25
C LEU A 73 -12.08 1.36 -10.88
N TYR A 74 -11.66 2.46 -10.27
CA TYR A 74 -12.12 2.87 -8.96
C TYR A 74 -13.50 3.56 -9.00
N THR A 75 -13.77 4.40 -10.00
CA THR A 75 -14.96 5.26 -10.04
C THR A 75 -16.04 4.83 -11.02
N SER A 76 -15.79 3.86 -11.92
CA SER A 76 -16.79 3.45 -12.91
C SER A 76 -17.99 2.74 -12.25
N GLU A 77 -19.19 3.15 -12.65
CA GLU A 77 -20.47 2.56 -12.29
C GLU A 77 -21.05 1.74 -13.47
N GLU A 78 -21.85 0.72 -13.18
CA GLU A 78 -22.57 -0.03 -14.21
C GLU A 78 -23.86 0.71 -14.61
N THR A 79 -23.73 1.69 -15.51
CA THR A 79 -24.82 2.59 -15.94
C THR A 79 -25.95 1.92 -16.74
N SER A 80 -25.78 0.65 -17.13
CA SER A 80 -26.74 -0.07 -17.98
C SER A 80 -27.92 -0.67 -17.21
N ILE A 81 -27.94 -0.59 -15.87
CA ILE A 81 -28.99 -1.19 -15.04
C ILE A 81 -29.54 -0.14 -14.07
N LYS A 82 -30.87 0.02 -14.06
CA LYS A 82 -31.61 0.97 -13.20
C LYS A 82 -31.44 0.73 -11.68
N PHE A 83 -30.83 -0.42 -11.33
CA PHE A 83 -30.43 -0.90 -10.00
C PHE A 83 -29.01 -1.51 -10.08
N GLY A 84 -28.14 -0.94 -10.91
CA GLY A 84 -26.76 -1.42 -11.10
C GLY A 84 -25.94 -1.36 -9.82
N LEU A 85 -24.79 -2.04 -9.83
CA LEU A 85 -23.84 -1.95 -8.73
C LEU A 85 -23.26 -0.53 -8.67
N GLU A 86 -23.28 0.07 -7.48
CA GLU A 86 -22.51 1.26 -7.14
C GLU A 86 -21.03 1.07 -7.53
N SER A 87 -20.32 2.17 -7.78
CA SER A 87 -18.89 2.09 -8.07
C SER A 87 -18.10 1.44 -6.92
N CYS A 88 -16.91 0.91 -7.24
CA CYS A 88 -16.00 0.38 -6.22
C CYS A 88 -15.75 1.42 -5.11
N ARG A 89 -15.53 2.67 -5.52
CA ARG A 89 -15.39 3.83 -4.63
C ARG A 89 -16.56 3.97 -3.66
N GLU A 90 -17.79 4.06 -4.17
CA GLU A 90 -18.97 4.30 -3.33
C GLU A 90 -19.19 3.18 -2.30
N GLN A 91 -19.07 1.92 -2.72
CA GLN A 91 -19.20 0.78 -1.82
C GLN A 91 -18.16 0.83 -0.69
N LEU A 92 -16.91 1.17 -1.01
CA LEU A 92 -15.82 1.26 -0.04
C LEU A 92 -15.97 2.44 0.91
N LEU A 93 -16.28 3.64 0.39
CA LEU A 93 -16.46 4.83 1.22
C LEU A 93 -17.67 4.68 2.15
N SER A 94 -18.77 4.09 1.65
CA SER A 94 -19.97 3.79 2.45
C SER A 94 -19.64 2.83 3.61
N GLU A 95 -18.94 1.73 3.32
CA GLU A 95 -18.58 0.74 4.34
C GLU A 95 -17.56 1.28 5.36
N VAL A 96 -16.55 2.01 4.91
CA VAL A 96 -15.58 2.68 5.80
C VAL A 96 -16.29 3.68 6.70
N SER A 97 -17.18 4.51 6.16
CA SER A 97 -17.96 5.47 6.94
C SER A 97 -18.83 4.77 7.99
N ARG A 98 -19.49 3.68 7.61
CA ARG A 98 -20.29 2.85 8.52
C ARG A 98 -19.45 2.29 9.68
N LEU A 99 -18.27 1.75 9.39
CA LEU A 99 -17.36 1.18 10.41
C LEU A 99 -16.78 2.27 11.32
N LEU A 100 -16.35 3.41 10.77
CA LEU A 100 -15.84 4.53 11.55
C LEU A 100 -16.90 5.09 12.51
N ASN A 101 -18.16 5.18 12.08
CA ASN A 101 -19.26 5.58 12.96
C ASN A 101 -19.59 4.51 14.02
N LYS A 102 -19.54 3.23 13.65
CA LYS A 102 -19.79 2.11 14.59
C LYS A 102 -18.77 2.11 15.74
N TYR A 103 -17.49 2.33 15.43
CA TYR A 103 -16.39 2.27 16.40
C TYR A 103 -15.87 3.66 16.81
N LYS A 104 -16.72 4.69 16.73
CA LYS A 104 -16.34 6.09 17.01
C LYS A 104 -15.84 6.37 18.43
N ASN A 105 -16.13 5.47 19.37
CA ASN A 105 -15.72 5.57 20.78
C ASN A 105 -14.48 4.74 21.12
N GLU A 106 -13.88 4.05 20.13
CA GLU A 106 -12.64 3.28 20.29
C GLU A 106 -11.48 4.01 19.60
N GLU A 107 -10.23 3.65 19.94
CA GLU A 107 -9.08 4.02 19.12
C GLU A 107 -9.12 3.17 17.83
N VAL A 108 -9.12 3.81 16.67
CA VAL A 108 -9.31 3.14 15.36
C VAL A 108 -8.13 3.45 14.43
N SER A 109 -7.74 2.48 13.61
CA SER A 109 -6.88 2.67 12.44
C SER A 109 -7.49 2.06 11.17
N ILE A 110 -7.02 2.52 10.01
CA ILE A 110 -7.34 1.93 8.71
C ILE A 110 -6.04 1.42 8.09
N THR A 111 -6.00 0.13 7.82
CA THR A 111 -4.87 -0.54 7.17
C THR A 111 -5.32 -1.11 5.83
N MET A 112 -4.60 -0.77 4.78
CA MET A 112 -4.87 -1.30 3.44
C MET A 112 -3.69 -2.14 2.96
N ALA A 113 -3.99 -3.20 2.22
CA ALA A 113 -2.96 -3.99 1.57
C ALA A 113 -3.38 -4.36 0.15
N GLY A 114 -2.40 -4.44 -0.74
CA GLY A 114 -2.64 -4.84 -2.11
C GLY A 114 -1.37 -5.37 -2.74
N HIS A 115 -1.54 -6.15 -3.80
CA HIS A 115 -0.46 -6.59 -4.66
C HIS A 115 -0.72 -6.12 -6.10
N SER A 116 0.33 -5.69 -6.81
CA SER A 116 0.23 -5.26 -8.21
C SER A 116 -0.84 -4.16 -8.39
N MET A 117 -1.86 -4.37 -9.25
CA MET A 117 -3.07 -3.54 -9.35
C MET A 117 -3.64 -3.15 -7.98
N GLY A 118 -3.78 -4.13 -7.08
CA GLY A 118 -4.43 -3.91 -5.80
C GLY A 118 -3.69 -2.89 -4.94
N SER A 119 -2.36 -2.81 -5.09
CA SER A 119 -1.55 -1.78 -4.42
C SER A 119 -1.91 -0.37 -4.89
N ALA A 120 -2.13 -0.20 -6.19
CA ALA A 120 -2.52 1.08 -6.77
C ALA A 120 -3.89 1.54 -6.29
N LEU A 121 -4.87 0.62 -6.27
CA LEU A 121 -6.21 0.89 -5.74
C LEU A 121 -6.19 1.19 -4.23
N ALA A 122 -5.35 0.50 -3.46
CA ALA A 122 -5.19 0.77 -2.04
C ALA A 122 -4.65 2.18 -1.78
N VAL A 123 -3.64 2.63 -2.53
CA VAL A 123 -3.12 4.00 -2.42
C VAL A 123 -4.17 5.02 -2.83
N LEU A 124 -4.94 4.76 -3.89
CA LEU A 124 -5.99 5.67 -4.35
C LEU A 124 -7.14 5.81 -3.32
N LEU A 125 -7.59 4.71 -2.72
CA LEU A 125 -8.59 4.74 -1.64
C LEU A 125 -8.05 5.48 -0.40
N ALA A 126 -6.78 5.25 -0.02
CA ALA A 126 -6.17 5.92 1.12
C ALA A 126 -6.12 7.44 0.93
N TYR A 127 -5.77 7.88 -0.27
CA TYR A 127 -5.87 9.29 -0.66
C TYR A 127 -7.31 9.80 -0.56
N ASP A 128 -8.29 9.09 -1.13
CA ASP A 128 -9.69 9.52 -1.17
C ASP A 128 -10.30 9.69 0.24
N ILE A 129 -10.07 8.72 1.13
CA ILE A 129 -10.52 8.78 2.53
C ILE A 129 -9.95 10.01 3.23
N ALA A 130 -8.66 10.32 3.02
CA ALA A 130 -8.00 11.42 3.70
C ALA A 130 -8.34 12.79 3.09
N GLU A 131 -8.49 12.87 1.76
CA GLU A 131 -8.88 14.09 1.05
C GLU A 131 -10.30 14.49 1.44
N LEU A 132 -11.25 13.54 1.43
CA LEU A 132 -12.63 13.76 1.89
C LEU A 132 -12.73 14.01 3.42
N GLY A 133 -11.65 13.72 4.16
CA GLY A 133 -11.61 13.88 5.61
C GLY A 133 -12.48 12.89 6.37
N LEU A 134 -12.82 11.75 5.76
CA LEU A 134 -13.57 10.69 6.45
C LEU A 134 -12.82 10.15 7.67
N ASN A 135 -11.49 10.21 7.64
CA ASN A 135 -10.65 9.83 8.77
C ASN A 135 -10.51 10.93 9.84
N ARG A 136 -11.23 12.06 9.76
CA ARG A 136 -11.21 13.13 10.78
C ARG A 136 -12.45 13.02 11.68
N ARG A 137 -12.24 12.86 12.99
CA ARG A 137 -13.34 12.87 13.97
C ARG A 137 -13.75 14.30 14.29
N VAL A 138 -15.04 14.60 14.09
CA VAL A 138 -15.64 15.94 14.30
C VAL A 138 -15.42 16.45 15.74
N ASN A 139 -15.41 15.54 16.73
CA ASN A 139 -15.48 15.94 18.13
C ASN A 139 -14.11 16.16 18.81
N ASN A 140 -13.03 15.52 18.34
CA ASN A 140 -11.76 15.47 19.09
C ASN A 140 -10.54 16.00 18.32
N LYS A 141 -10.70 16.51 17.07
CA LYS A 141 -9.58 16.79 16.14
C LYS A 141 -8.65 15.58 15.92
N GLU A 142 -9.10 14.39 16.33
CA GLU A 142 -8.37 13.14 16.20
C GLU A 142 -8.43 12.68 14.74
N VAL A 143 -7.26 12.40 14.17
CA VAL A 143 -7.13 11.89 12.80
C VAL A 143 -6.85 10.40 12.90
N VAL A 144 -7.78 9.59 12.38
CA VAL A 144 -7.64 8.14 12.27
C VAL A 144 -6.48 7.85 11.31
N PRO A 145 -5.42 7.13 11.74
CA PRO A 145 -4.29 6.81 10.89
C PRO A 145 -4.72 5.94 9.69
N VAL A 146 -4.22 6.30 8.50
CA VAL A 146 -4.45 5.54 7.26
C VAL A 146 -3.10 5.05 6.73
N SER A 147 -2.94 3.73 6.67
CA SER A 147 -1.70 3.06 6.27
C SER A 147 -1.93 2.12 5.09
N VAL A 148 -0.98 2.06 4.16
CA VAL A 148 -1.02 1.19 2.99
C VAL A 148 0.26 0.35 2.92
N PHE A 149 0.09 -0.97 2.80
CA PHE A 149 1.15 -1.94 2.51
C PHE A 149 1.04 -2.37 1.04
N SER A 150 1.89 -1.78 0.21
CA SER A 150 1.90 -1.97 -1.24
C SER A 150 2.94 -3.02 -1.64
N PHE A 151 2.52 -4.19 -2.10
CA PHE A 151 3.41 -5.24 -2.59
C PHE A 151 3.51 -5.16 -4.11
N GLY A 152 4.72 -5.02 -4.67
CA GLY A 152 4.92 -4.97 -6.12
C GLY A 152 4.10 -3.90 -6.85
N GLY A 153 3.73 -2.81 -6.16
CA GLY A 153 2.81 -1.81 -6.70
C GLY A 153 3.45 -0.87 -7.73
N PRO A 154 2.75 -0.49 -8.81
CA PRO A 154 3.20 0.53 -9.76
C PRO A 154 3.07 1.95 -9.17
N ARG A 155 3.55 2.97 -9.90
CA ARG A 155 3.29 4.39 -9.61
C ARG A 155 1.83 4.71 -9.90
N VAL A 156 1.21 5.46 -9.01
CA VAL A 156 -0.24 5.74 -9.06
C VAL A 156 -0.54 7.14 -9.60
N GLY A 157 0.37 8.10 -9.41
CA GLY A 157 0.12 9.48 -9.81
C GLY A 157 1.40 10.29 -9.99
N ASN A 158 1.22 11.59 -10.19
CA ASN A 158 2.32 12.54 -10.36
C ASN A 158 2.92 13.01 -9.03
N SER A 159 3.93 13.87 -9.10
CA SER A 159 4.54 14.53 -7.93
C SER A 159 3.51 15.30 -7.09
N GLY A 160 2.53 15.96 -7.71
CA GLY A 160 1.43 16.62 -7.00
C GLY A 160 0.58 15.65 -6.18
N PHE A 161 0.27 14.48 -6.73
CA PHE A 161 -0.42 13.41 -6.00
C PHE A 161 0.40 12.87 -4.83
N LYS A 162 1.70 12.64 -5.03
CA LYS A 162 2.62 12.24 -3.94
C LYS A 162 2.61 13.26 -2.81
N GLN A 163 2.91 14.52 -3.13
CA GLN A 163 2.97 15.60 -2.15
C GLN A 163 1.65 15.70 -1.39
N ARG A 164 0.52 15.60 -2.10
CA ARG A 164 -0.79 15.67 -1.47
C ARG A 164 -1.05 14.52 -0.51
N CYS A 165 -0.66 13.29 -0.85
CA CYS A 165 -0.76 12.16 0.08
C CYS A 165 0.06 12.38 1.36
N GLU A 166 1.27 12.94 1.23
CA GLU A 166 2.15 13.26 2.35
C GLU A 166 1.55 14.36 3.24
N GLU A 167 1.00 15.43 2.65
CA GLU A 167 0.28 16.50 3.36
C GLU A 167 -0.94 15.98 4.15
N LEU A 168 -1.65 15.02 3.56
CA LEU A 168 -2.81 14.38 4.18
C LEU A 168 -2.43 13.39 5.30
N GLY A 169 -1.14 13.10 5.47
CA GLY A 169 -0.65 12.14 6.46
C GLY A 169 -0.89 10.68 6.10
N VAL A 170 -1.15 10.36 4.82
CA VAL A 170 -1.27 8.98 4.37
C VAL A 170 0.11 8.31 4.41
N LYS A 171 0.20 7.17 5.10
CA LYS A 171 1.44 6.40 5.22
C LYS A 171 1.42 5.24 4.24
N VAL A 172 2.40 5.17 3.33
CA VAL A 172 2.53 4.07 2.38
C VAL A 172 3.90 3.41 2.57
N LEU A 173 3.90 2.09 2.82
CA LEU A 173 5.08 1.24 2.78
C LEU A 173 5.03 0.44 1.48
N ARG A 174 6.01 0.67 0.62
CA ARG A 174 6.15 -0.03 -0.67
C ARG A 174 7.15 -1.15 -0.54
N ILE A 175 6.67 -2.39 -0.51
CA ILE A 175 7.52 -3.58 -0.59
C ILE A 175 7.79 -3.84 -2.08
N VAL A 176 9.05 -3.72 -2.49
CA VAL A 176 9.45 -3.82 -3.90
C VAL A 176 10.53 -4.87 -4.09
N ASN A 177 10.46 -5.59 -5.20
CA ASN A 177 11.54 -6.45 -5.65
C ASN A 177 12.35 -5.72 -6.74
N VAL A 178 13.68 -5.64 -6.60
CA VAL A 178 14.57 -4.96 -7.56
C VAL A 178 14.39 -5.47 -8.99
N ASN A 179 14.08 -6.76 -9.11
CA ASN A 179 13.94 -7.48 -10.39
C ASN A 179 12.52 -7.44 -10.94
N ASP A 180 11.58 -6.83 -10.22
CA ASP A 180 10.19 -6.71 -10.64
C ASP A 180 9.97 -5.44 -11.50
N PRO A 181 9.71 -5.58 -12.80
CA PRO A 181 9.54 -4.44 -13.70
C PRO A 181 8.28 -3.61 -13.39
N ILE A 182 7.27 -4.19 -12.71
CA ILE A 182 6.01 -3.50 -12.41
C ILE A 182 6.24 -2.36 -11.44
N THR A 183 7.15 -2.55 -10.48
CA THR A 183 7.52 -1.52 -9.51
C THR A 183 8.17 -0.30 -10.16
N LYS A 184 8.67 -0.41 -11.39
CA LYS A 184 9.32 0.69 -12.14
C LYS A 184 8.35 1.40 -13.10
N MET A 185 7.13 0.91 -13.21
CA MET A 185 6.10 1.43 -14.11
C MET A 185 5.11 2.34 -13.38
N PRO A 186 4.48 3.28 -14.08
CA PRO A 186 4.88 3.89 -15.36
C PRO A 186 6.18 4.71 -15.27
N GLY A 187 7.00 4.71 -16.33
CA GLY A 187 8.00 5.78 -16.54
C GLY A 187 9.48 5.41 -16.76
N VAL A 188 9.88 4.14 -16.89
CA VAL A 188 11.26 3.80 -17.33
C VAL A 188 11.32 3.44 -18.81
N LEU A 189 10.37 2.66 -19.35
CA LEU A 189 10.34 2.30 -20.78
C LEU A 189 9.56 3.29 -21.67
N PHE A 190 8.60 4.04 -21.10
CA PHE A 190 7.72 4.95 -21.85
C PHE A 190 8.12 6.43 -21.78
N ASN A 191 9.05 6.78 -20.90
CA ASN A 191 9.49 8.17 -20.72
C ASN A 191 10.37 8.65 -21.88
N GLU A 192 11.02 7.74 -22.62
CA GLU A 192 11.85 8.12 -23.77
C GLU A 192 11.01 8.62 -24.96
N ASN A 193 9.86 8.00 -25.25
CA ASN A 193 9.00 8.46 -26.34
C ASN A 193 8.28 9.79 -26.05
N PHE A 194 7.99 10.09 -24.78
CA PHE A 194 7.30 11.34 -24.42
C PHE A 194 8.26 12.52 -24.20
N ARG A 195 9.51 12.26 -23.79
CA ARG A 195 10.55 13.30 -23.66
C ARG A 195 10.94 13.93 -25.00
N VAL A 196 10.92 13.16 -26.09
CA VAL A 196 11.32 13.67 -27.41
C VAL A 196 10.27 14.60 -28.02
N PHE A 197 8.97 14.38 -27.79
CA PHE A 197 7.92 15.22 -28.39
C PHE A 197 7.44 16.38 -27.49
N GLY A 198 7.56 16.27 -26.15
CA GLY A 198 7.08 17.28 -25.20
C GLY A 198 8.12 18.29 -24.72
N GLY A 199 9.42 18.02 -24.92
CA GLY A 199 10.53 18.78 -24.33
C GLY A 199 10.72 20.21 -24.88
N LEU A 200 10.01 20.61 -25.93
CA LEU A 200 10.18 21.93 -26.56
C LEU A 200 9.01 22.91 -26.32
N LEU A 201 7.87 22.47 -25.75
CA LEU A 201 6.65 23.31 -25.75
C LEU A 201 5.96 23.54 -24.40
N ASN A 202 6.33 22.87 -23.29
CA ASN A 202 5.70 23.14 -21.99
C ASN A 202 6.73 23.35 -20.88
N GLY A 203 6.79 24.58 -20.36
CA GLY A 203 7.53 24.91 -19.16
C GLY A 203 7.02 24.16 -17.93
N GLY A 204 7.95 23.60 -17.14
CA GLY A 204 7.80 23.39 -15.69
C GLY A 204 6.65 22.52 -15.17
N GLY A 205 6.09 21.58 -15.93
CA GLY A 205 4.92 20.79 -15.50
C GLY A 205 5.26 19.55 -14.65
N ASN A 206 4.64 19.45 -13.46
CA ASN A 206 4.56 18.28 -12.56
C ASN A 206 3.83 17.07 -13.20
N ASN A 207 4.25 16.61 -14.36
CA ASN A 207 3.54 15.58 -15.16
C ASN A 207 4.28 14.24 -15.19
N SER A 208 5.31 14.06 -14.36
CA SER A 208 6.03 12.79 -14.24
C SER A 208 5.43 11.94 -13.14
N TYR A 209 5.30 10.62 -13.39
CA TYR A 209 4.86 9.67 -12.38
C TYR A 209 5.89 9.49 -11.28
N GLU A 210 5.41 9.50 -10.04
CA GLU A 210 6.22 9.36 -8.83
C GLU A 210 5.59 8.36 -7.86
N HIS A 211 6.44 7.69 -7.07
CA HIS A 211 5.95 6.80 -6.02
C HIS A 211 5.58 7.56 -4.75
N VAL A 212 4.52 7.09 -4.10
CA VAL A 212 4.09 7.59 -2.79
C VAL A 212 4.66 6.70 -1.69
N GLY A 213 5.21 7.32 -0.65
CA GLY A 213 5.67 6.65 0.57
C GLY A 213 7.09 6.09 0.55
N VAL A 214 7.39 5.33 1.60
CA VAL A 214 8.72 4.78 1.88
C VAL A 214 8.86 3.41 1.21
N GLU A 215 9.99 3.21 0.54
CA GLU A 215 10.30 1.95 -0.12
C GLU A 215 10.95 0.98 0.86
N LEU A 216 10.69 -0.32 0.71
CA LEU A 216 11.38 -1.43 1.35
C LEU A 216 11.82 -2.37 0.24
N VAL A 217 13.11 -2.36 -0.06
CA VAL A 217 13.68 -3.08 -1.20
C VAL A 217 14.02 -4.51 -0.80
N LEU A 218 13.51 -5.46 -1.55
CA LEU A 218 13.87 -6.87 -1.54
C LEU A 218 14.78 -7.10 -2.75
N ASP A 219 16.07 -7.38 -2.51
CA ASP A 219 17.04 -7.71 -3.55
C ASP A 219 17.42 -9.18 -3.42
N PHE A 220 16.88 -10.04 -4.30
CA PHE A 220 17.21 -11.45 -4.28
C PHE A 220 17.31 -12.03 -5.70
N PHE A 221 18.47 -12.59 -6.03
CA PHE A 221 18.71 -13.43 -7.20
C PHE A 221 19.01 -14.87 -6.75
N ASN A 222 18.05 -15.77 -6.90
CA ASN A 222 18.24 -17.10 -7.51
C ASN A 222 16.87 -17.77 -7.66
N MET A 223 16.14 -17.44 -8.74
CA MET A 223 14.97 -18.22 -9.14
C MET A 223 14.96 -18.32 -10.66
N GLN A 224 14.92 -19.56 -11.14
CA GLN A 224 15.04 -19.92 -12.55
C GLN A 224 13.86 -19.48 -13.43
N ASN A 225 12.93 -18.65 -12.92
CA ASN A 225 11.73 -18.25 -13.65
C ASN A 225 11.37 -16.76 -13.43
N PRO A 226 11.44 -15.91 -14.48
CA PRO A 226 11.11 -14.48 -14.39
C PRO A 226 9.64 -14.21 -14.05
N SER A 227 8.74 -15.18 -14.17
CA SER A 227 7.33 -15.03 -13.77
C SER A 227 7.14 -14.98 -12.24
N CYS A 228 8.11 -15.45 -11.45
CA CYS A 228 8.03 -15.49 -9.98
C CYS A 228 8.43 -14.16 -9.31
N VAL A 229 9.08 -13.23 -10.03
CA VAL A 229 9.60 -11.98 -9.43
C VAL A 229 8.49 -11.03 -9.00
N HIS A 230 7.29 -11.21 -9.55
CA HIS A 230 6.08 -10.43 -9.26
C HIS A 230 4.99 -11.29 -8.60
N ASP A 231 5.36 -12.40 -7.96
CA ASP A 231 4.42 -13.27 -7.25
C ASP A 231 4.32 -12.90 -5.77
N LEU A 232 3.10 -12.73 -5.26
CA LEU A 232 2.86 -12.28 -3.87
C LEU A 232 3.38 -13.28 -2.84
N GLU A 233 3.27 -14.59 -3.09
CA GLU A 233 3.76 -15.60 -2.14
C GLU A 233 5.29 -15.52 -2.01
N THR A 234 5.98 -15.21 -3.10
CA THR A 234 7.42 -14.94 -3.10
C THR A 234 7.74 -13.71 -2.24
N TYR A 235 7.01 -12.61 -2.39
CA TYR A 235 7.17 -11.42 -1.53
C TYR A 235 6.96 -11.75 -0.04
N ILE A 236 5.90 -12.50 0.30
CA ILE A 236 5.59 -12.86 1.70
C ILE A 236 6.63 -13.80 2.29
N SER A 237 7.04 -14.82 1.53
CA SER A 237 8.05 -15.79 1.96
C SER A 237 9.37 -15.11 2.30
N LEU A 238 9.78 -14.12 1.50
CA LEU A 238 11.01 -13.38 1.72
C LEU A 238 10.95 -12.44 2.93
N LEU A 239 9.78 -11.86 3.23
CA LEU A 239 9.60 -11.09 4.46
C LEU A 239 9.63 -11.97 5.72
N ARG A 240 9.15 -13.21 5.62
CA ARG A 240 9.18 -14.17 6.73
C ARG A 240 10.58 -14.72 7.00
N SER A 241 11.37 -14.88 5.94
CA SER A 241 12.73 -15.41 6.00
C SER A 241 13.69 -14.50 5.22
N PRO A 242 14.16 -13.40 5.84
CA PRO A 242 15.25 -12.62 5.26
C PRO A 242 16.42 -13.58 5.04
N LYS A 243 16.91 -13.74 3.80
CA LYS A 243 18.06 -14.63 3.56
C LYS A 243 19.23 -14.17 4.44
N GLU A 244 19.79 -15.08 5.23
CA GLU A 244 21.19 -14.99 5.63
C GLU A 244 22.00 -15.26 4.36
N GLU A 245 22.74 -14.27 3.87
CA GLU A 245 23.58 -14.45 2.67
C GLU A 245 24.69 -15.47 2.92
N GLU A 246 24.96 -16.27 1.90
CA GLU A 246 26.04 -17.26 1.86
C GLU A 246 27.42 -16.59 2.00
N GLN A 247 28.32 -17.30 2.67
CA GLN A 247 29.68 -16.86 3.00
C GLN A 247 30.58 -16.93 1.75
N GLU A 248 31.01 -15.78 1.23
CA GLU A 248 32.19 -15.75 0.35
C GLU A 248 33.46 -15.51 1.19
N GLU A 249 34.33 -16.52 1.22
CA GLU A 249 35.70 -16.39 1.73
C GLU A 249 36.57 -15.71 0.67
N GLU A 250 36.88 -14.43 0.86
CA GLU A 250 38.01 -13.79 0.19
C GLU A 250 39.09 -13.44 1.24
N ASN A 251 40.26 -14.07 1.12
CA ASN A 251 41.45 -13.82 1.94
C ASN A 251 41.29 -13.96 3.47
N GLY A 252 40.54 -14.97 3.94
CA GLY A 252 40.59 -15.41 5.34
C GLY A 252 40.06 -14.41 6.38
N ARG A 253 39.32 -13.38 5.95
CA ARG A 253 38.59 -12.47 6.84
C ARG A 253 37.10 -12.58 6.57
N ILE A 254 36.35 -13.11 7.54
CA ILE A 254 34.89 -13.10 7.53
C ILE A 254 34.43 -11.64 7.69
N ILE A 255 34.00 -11.00 6.60
CA ILE A 255 33.31 -9.71 6.65
C ILE A 255 31.81 -9.99 6.66
N ARG A 256 31.18 -9.90 7.83
CA ARG A 256 29.70 -9.92 7.93
C ARG A 256 29.14 -8.62 7.37
N LYS A 257 28.58 -8.61 6.16
CA LYS A 257 27.73 -7.52 5.67
C LYS A 257 26.30 -7.70 6.21
N ASN A 258 26.05 -7.24 7.43
CA ASN A 258 24.69 -7.16 7.97
C ASN A 258 23.93 -5.97 7.34
N ASN A 259 23.27 -6.17 6.19
CA ASN A 259 22.46 -5.11 5.59
C ASN A 259 20.94 -5.40 5.52
N SER A 260 20.47 -6.65 5.46
CA SER A 260 19.04 -6.92 5.19
C SER A 260 18.11 -6.72 6.40
N GLY A 261 18.43 -7.31 7.56
CA GLY A 261 17.58 -7.22 8.76
C GLY A 261 17.62 -5.85 9.46
N GLY A 262 18.76 -5.16 9.41
CA GLY A 262 18.93 -3.82 9.97
C GLY A 262 18.22 -2.75 9.15
N ASP A 263 18.31 -2.81 7.82
CA ASP A 263 17.60 -1.88 6.92
C ASP A 263 16.08 -2.09 6.98
N PHE A 264 15.61 -3.35 7.11
CA PHE A 264 14.20 -3.65 7.32
C PHE A 264 13.63 -2.98 8.57
N ILE A 265 14.30 -3.14 9.73
CA ILE A 265 13.84 -2.54 10.99
C ILE A 265 13.93 -1.01 10.91
N ASN A 266 15.00 -0.46 10.33
CA ASN A 266 15.15 0.99 10.22
C ASN A 266 14.10 1.61 9.29
N ARG A 267 13.77 0.99 8.16
CA ARG A 267 12.71 1.46 7.25
C ARG A 267 11.31 1.24 7.81
N ALA A 268 11.08 0.14 8.53
CA ALA A 268 9.84 -0.05 9.29
C ALA A 268 9.69 1.03 10.35
N MET A 269 10.77 1.34 11.08
CA MET A 269 10.80 2.44 12.05
C MET A 269 10.61 3.79 11.36
N GLU A 270 11.23 4.06 10.21
CA GLU A 270 10.99 5.28 9.43
C GLU A 270 9.52 5.39 9.03
N PHE A 271 8.91 4.30 8.56
CA PHE A 271 7.48 4.25 8.25
C PHE A 271 6.61 4.58 9.48
N PHE A 272 6.91 4.02 10.65
CA PHE A 272 6.17 4.29 11.89
C PHE A 272 6.50 5.65 12.53
N CYS A 273 7.71 6.19 12.35
CA CYS A 273 8.24 7.35 13.08
C CYS A 273 8.30 8.65 12.27
N SER A 274 8.11 8.61 10.95
CA SER A 274 8.17 9.79 10.06
C SER A 274 7.02 10.79 10.23
N ASN A 275 6.38 10.85 11.41
CA ASN A 275 5.74 12.03 12.01
C ASN A 275 5.24 11.70 13.43
N ALA A 276 6.11 11.13 14.26
CA ALA A 276 5.76 10.79 15.65
C ALA A 276 5.61 12.06 16.52
N GLN A 277 4.43 12.66 16.50
CA GLN A 277 3.80 13.07 17.76
C GLN A 277 2.89 11.92 18.20
N SER A 278 3.44 11.15 19.15
CA SER A 278 2.84 10.05 19.91
C SER A 278 2.24 8.86 19.14
N LEU A 279 3.01 7.77 19.05
CA LEU A 279 2.49 6.40 19.10
C LEU A 279 3.58 5.50 19.72
N ASN A 280 3.44 5.21 21.02
CA ASN A 280 4.23 4.17 21.69
C ASN A 280 3.69 2.81 21.25
N MET A 281 4.16 2.32 20.10
CA MET A 281 3.69 1.05 19.53
C MET A 281 4.63 -0.14 19.83
N PHE A 282 5.31 -0.13 20.97
CA PHE A 282 5.98 -1.33 21.51
C PHE A 282 6.00 -1.28 23.05
N PRO A 283 5.33 -2.21 23.76
CA PRO A 283 5.65 -2.46 25.15
C PRO A 283 7.10 -2.98 25.17
N ARG A 284 8.02 -2.23 25.80
CA ARG A 284 9.35 -2.75 26.16
C ARG A 284 9.15 -4.04 26.94
N ARG A 285 9.31 -5.20 26.29
CA ARG A 285 9.55 -6.46 27.01
C ARG A 285 10.95 -6.36 27.60
N ASN A 286 11.00 -6.14 28.91
CA ASN A 286 12.19 -6.37 29.72
C ASN A 286 12.76 -7.75 29.38
N GLN A 287 14.03 -7.76 28.96
CA GLN A 287 14.84 -8.98 28.94
C GLN A 287 15.10 -9.43 30.38
N GLY A 288 14.11 -10.10 30.96
CA GLY A 288 14.27 -10.92 32.15
C GLY A 288 14.58 -12.34 31.69
N SER A 289 15.81 -12.78 31.94
CA SER A 289 16.27 -14.16 31.77
C SER A 289 15.32 -15.16 32.43
N ASN A 290 14.45 -15.81 31.65
CA ASN A 290 13.73 -17.00 32.10
C ASN A 290 14.39 -18.24 31.52
N ARG A 291 15.21 -18.87 32.37
CA ARG A 291 15.66 -20.26 32.25
C ARG A 291 14.43 -21.16 32.11
N VAL A 292 14.40 -21.92 31.04
CA VAL A 292 13.56 -23.12 30.91
C VAL A 292 13.98 -24.12 31.99
N ARG A 293 13.03 -24.63 32.77
CA ARG A 293 13.17 -25.89 33.52
C ARG A 293 11.90 -26.72 33.34
N TYR A 294 12.10 -27.94 32.87
CA TYR A 294 11.10 -28.99 32.84
C TYR A 294 11.32 -30.00 33.98
N LEU A 295 10.19 -30.50 34.49
CA LEU A 295 9.90 -31.80 35.11
C LEU A 295 10.15 -32.09 36.62
N SER A 296 9.00 -32.23 37.29
CA SER A 296 8.45 -33.36 38.08
C SER A 296 9.03 -33.86 39.43
N GLN A 297 8.02 -34.17 40.26
CA GLN A 297 7.88 -35.17 41.34
C GLN A 297 8.18 -34.78 42.79
N SER A 298 7.10 -34.87 43.58
CA SER A 298 7.06 -34.91 45.04
C SER A 298 7.53 -36.27 45.54
N GLN A 299 8.39 -36.29 46.56
CA GLN A 299 8.34 -37.29 47.62
C GLN A 299 8.76 -36.64 48.94
N ASN A 300 7.83 -36.72 49.89
CA ASN A 300 7.89 -36.50 51.34
C ASN A 300 8.58 -35.25 51.89
#